data_AF-A0A4U8UVE7-F1
#
_entry.id   AF-A0A4U8UVE7-F1
#
_cell.length_a   1.000
_cell.length_b   1.000
_cell.length_c   1.000
_cell.angle_alpha   90.00
_cell.angle_beta   90.00
_cell.angle_gamma   90.00
#
_symmetry.space_group_name_H-M   'P 1'
#
loop_
_entity.id
_entity.type
_entity.pdbx_description
1 polymer ?
#
loop_
_entity_poly.entity_id
_entity_poly.type
_entity_poly.pdbx_seq_one_letter_code
_entity_poly.pdbx_strand_id
1 'polypeptide(L)'
;MLVGCFVSRLDFHFIMSDNEKQICEDLKEINLQISELEQEIAAELREVLQSVPDPEADPEIISFDGYTYIMNGHGFFVPPYMMENHYPRFVRQIHEEEGNFNPEVWMKDASKKPACINWDYEAKKPGVLTIVTNRHNSDDDDSEESLK
;
A
#
# COMPACT_ATOMS: atom_id res chain seq x y z
N MET A 1 -16.46 -44.84 -57.14
CA MET A 1 -16.32 -44.68 -55.67
C MET A 1 -15.64 -43.34 -55.42
N LEU A 2 -16.42 -42.36 -55.01
CA LEU A 2 -15.98 -41.01 -54.63
C LEU A 2 -16.22 -40.91 -53.13
N VAL A 3 -15.17 -40.81 -52.30
CA VAL A 3 -15.25 -40.09 -51.02
C VAL A 3 -13.86 -39.52 -50.74
N GLY A 4 -13.61 -38.32 -51.25
CA GLY A 4 -12.54 -37.48 -50.74
C GLY A 4 -13.00 -36.85 -49.43
N CYS A 5 -12.36 -37.19 -48.32
CA CYS A 5 -12.58 -36.50 -47.05
C CYS A 5 -11.88 -35.15 -47.09
N PHE A 6 -12.62 -34.11 -47.50
CA PHE A 6 -12.29 -32.71 -47.23
C PHE A 6 -12.52 -32.45 -45.74
N VAL A 7 -11.45 -32.35 -44.96
CA VAL A 7 -11.51 -31.75 -43.62
C VAL A 7 -11.42 -30.24 -43.85
N SER A 8 -12.57 -29.59 -43.97
CA SER A 8 -12.65 -28.14 -44.04
C SER A 8 -12.11 -27.57 -42.74
N ARG A 9 -10.98 -26.85 -42.86
CA ARG A 9 -10.41 -25.99 -41.84
C ARG A 9 -11.47 -24.94 -41.51
N LEU A 10 -12.16 -25.11 -40.39
CA LEU A 10 -13.05 -24.10 -39.82
C LEU A 10 -12.16 -22.95 -39.33
N ASP A 11 -11.92 -21.97 -40.20
CA ASP A 11 -11.43 -20.67 -39.80
C ASP A 11 -12.55 -20.01 -38.98
N PHE A 12 -12.49 -20.16 -37.66
CA PHE A 12 -13.34 -19.43 -36.73
C PHE A 12 -12.87 -17.96 -36.74
N HIS A 13 -13.33 -17.21 -37.73
CA HIS A 13 -13.31 -15.75 -37.65
C HIS A 13 -14.32 -15.35 -36.57
N PHE A 14 -13.82 -14.99 -35.40
CA PHE A 14 -14.60 -14.31 -34.37
C PHE A 14 -14.97 -12.94 -34.93
N ILE A 15 -16.14 -12.85 -35.57
CA ILE A 15 -16.70 -11.59 -36.06
C ILE A 15 -17.31 -10.91 -34.83
N MET A 16 -16.57 -10.00 -34.22
CA MET A 16 -17.14 -9.06 -33.26
C MET A 16 -18.23 -8.25 -33.98
N SER A 17 -19.37 -8.11 -33.33
CA SER A 17 -20.42 -7.20 -33.79
C SER A 17 -19.92 -5.76 -33.81
N ASP A 18 -20.51 -4.92 -34.66
CA ASP A 18 -20.18 -3.50 -34.73
C ASP A 18 -20.32 -2.81 -33.36
N ASN A 19 -21.28 -3.25 -32.53
CA ASN A 19 -21.43 -2.78 -31.14
C ASN A 19 -20.25 -3.18 -30.25
N GLU A 20 -19.78 -4.43 -30.33
CA GLU A 20 -18.63 -4.87 -29.54
C GLU A 20 -17.34 -4.16 -29.98
N LYS A 21 -17.22 -3.85 -31.28
CA LYS A 21 -16.10 -3.07 -31.80
C LYS A 21 -16.12 -1.64 -31.28
N GLN A 22 -17.29 -1.00 -31.28
CA GLN A 22 -17.48 0.34 -30.72
C GLN A 22 -17.12 0.38 -29.23
N ILE A 23 -17.62 -0.58 -28.44
CA ILE A 23 -17.30 -0.67 -27.00
C ILE A 23 -15.80 -0.82 -26.77
N CYS A 24 -15.10 -1.60 -27.59
CA CYS A 24 -13.66 -1.75 -27.48
C CYS A 24 -12.87 -0.48 -27.87
N GLU A 25 -13.38 0.32 -28.80
CA GLU A 25 -12.78 1.61 -29.16
C GLU A 25 -13.01 2.62 -28.02
N ASP A 26 -14.24 2.70 -27.49
CA ASP A 26 -14.58 3.57 -26.35
C ASP A 26 -13.75 3.23 -25.11
N LEU A 27 -13.56 1.94 -24.79
CA LEU A 27 -12.74 1.50 -23.66
C LEU A 27 -11.25 1.87 -23.83
N LYS A 28 -10.73 1.87 -25.06
CA LYS A 28 -9.35 2.31 -25.31
C LYS A 28 -9.21 3.80 -25.11
N GLU A 29 -10.19 4.58 -25.55
CA GLU A 29 -10.19 6.02 -25.37
C GLU A 29 -10.29 6.41 -23.88
N ILE A 30 -11.19 5.76 -23.13
CA ILE A 30 -11.30 5.96 -21.68
C ILE A 30 -9.99 5.62 -20.97
N ASN A 31 -9.37 4.49 -21.30
CA ASN A 31 -8.09 4.11 -20.69
C ASN A 31 -6.97 5.11 -21.00
N LEU A 32 -6.96 5.67 -22.21
CA LEU A 32 -6.00 6.71 -22.58
C LEU A 32 -6.22 7.98 -21.75
N GLN A 33 -7.48 8.43 -21.64
CA GLN A 33 -7.84 9.60 -20.84
C GLN A 33 -7.49 9.41 -19.35
N ILE A 34 -7.74 8.23 -18.78
CA ILE A 34 -7.34 7.91 -17.39
C ILE A 34 -5.82 8.03 -17.24
N SER A 35 -5.05 7.46 -18.18
CA SER A 35 -3.58 7.53 -18.12
C SER A 35 -3.05 8.96 -18.24
N GLU A 36 -3.69 9.81 -19.02
CA GLU A 36 -3.32 11.23 -19.14
C GLU A 36 -3.63 12.00 -17.84
N LEU A 37 -4.83 11.78 -17.26
CA LEU A 37 -5.20 12.35 -15.96
C LEU A 37 -4.27 11.92 -14.83
N GLU A 38 -3.87 10.64 -14.79
CA GLU A 38 -2.92 10.15 -13.79
C GLU A 38 -1.55 10.87 -13.90
N GLN A 39 -1.10 11.13 -15.12
CA GLN A 39 0.13 11.89 -15.35
C GLN A 39 0.00 13.36 -14.95
N GLU A 40 -1.16 13.97 -15.22
CA GLU A 40 -1.44 15.36 -14.84
C GLU A 40 -1.49 15.53 -13.31
N ILE A 41 -2.21 14.66 -12.61
CA ILE A 41 -2.27 14.66 -11.15
C ILE A 41 -0.88 14.41 -10.55
N ALA A 42 -0.08 13.51 -11.12
CA ALA A 42 1.28 13.27 -10.66
C ALA A 42 2.21 14.49 -10.88
N ALA A 43 2.02 15.24 -11.97
CA ALA A 43 2.74 16.47 -12.23
C ALA A 43 2.34 17.57 -11.25
N GLU A 44 1.04 17.76 -11.02
CA GLU A 44 0.51 18.74 -10.08
C GLU A 44 0.95 18.43 -8.63
N LEU A 45 0.88 17.17 -8.20
CA LEU A 45 1.40 16.74 -6.90
C LEU A 45 2.90 17.02 -6.76
N ARG A 46 3.69 16.80 -7.83
CA ARG A 46 5.12 17.12 -7.82
C ARG A 46 5.37 18.62 -7.67
N GLU A 47 4.59 19.45 -8.36
CA GLU A 47 4.70 20.91 -8.25
C GLU A 47 4.31 21.39 -6.84
N VAL A 48 3.20 20.87 -6.30
CA VAL A 48 2.77 21.17 -4.92
C VAL A 48 3.85 20.74 -3.92
N LEU A 49 4.41 19.54 -4.04
CA LEU A 49 5.50 19.06 -3.17
C LEU A 49 6.77 19.90 -3.27
N GLN A 50 7.08 20.46 -4.45
CA GLN A 50 8.21 21.38 -4.63
C GLN A 50 7.95 22.77 -4.06
N SER A 51 6.68 23.17 -3.96
CA SER A 51 6.25 24.46 -3.40
C SER A 51 6.16 24.46 -1.87
N VAL A 52 6.11 23.27 -1.24
CA VAL A 52 6.24 23.15 0.21
C VAL A 52 7.68 23.50 0.56
N PRO A 53 7.93 24.61 1.30
CA PRO A 53 9.29 24.96 1.70
C PRO A 53 9.88 23.80 2.49
N ASP A 54 11.13 23.42 2.17
CA ASP A 54 11.91 22.53 3.02
C ASP A 54 11.83 23.11 4.44
N PRO A 55 11.41 22.35 5.45
CA PRO A 55 11.43 22.83 6.82
C PRO A 55 12.85 23.31 7.13
N GLU A 56 13.01 24.61 7.41
CA GLU A 56 14.33 25.23 7.68
C GLU A 56 15.02 24.63 8.92
N ALA A 57 14.31 23.82 9.71
CA ALA A 57 14.83 23.07 10.84
C ALA A 57 14.96 21.58 10.48
N ASP A 58 16.13 21.02 10.78
CA ASP A 58 16.33 19.57 10.78
C ASP A 58 15.24 18.91 11.66
N PRO A 59 14.67 17.78 11.22
CA PRO A 59 13.65 17.10 11.99
C PRO A 59 14.18 16.72 13.38
N GLU A 60 13.31 16.79 14.39
CA GLU A 60 13.62 16.17 15.66
C GLU A 60 13.61 14.64 15.51
N ILE A 61 14.69 13.99 15.92
CA ILE A 61 14.90 12.56 15.75
C ILE A 61 15.19 11.85 17.06
N ILE A 62 14.89 10.56 17.09
CA ILE A 62 15.36 9.65 18.13
C ILE A 62 15.95 8.41 17.47
N SER A 63 17.07 7.92 18.02
CA SER A 63 17.61 6.61 17.67
C SER A 63 17.13 5.59 18.68
N PHE A 64 16.44 4.55 18.22
CA PHE A 64 15.98 3.43 19.04
C PHE A 64 16.36 2.11 18.38
N ASP A 65 16.99 1.22 19.15
CA ASP A 65 17.51 -0.08 18.69
C ASP A 65 18.45 0.00 17.47
N GLY A 66 19.15 1.14 17.30
CA GLY A 66 20.05 1.38 16.18
C GLY A 66 19.38 1.94 14.92
N TYR A 67 18.14 2.42 15.03
CA TYR A 67 17.39 2.98 13.90
C TYR A 67 16.79 4.35 14.19
N THR A 68 16.68 5.15 13.15
CA THR A 68 16.25 6.54 13.24
C THR A 68 14.73 6.67 13.06
N TYR A 69 14.10 7.36 14.00
CA TYR A 69 12.68 7.74 13.94
C TYR A 69 12.55 9.25 13.94
N ILE A 70 11.55 9.75 13.24
CA ILE A 70 11.34 11.18 12.99
C ILE A 70 10.09 11.65 13.75
N MET A 71 10.18 12.77 14.45
CA MET A 71 9.01 13.37 15.09
C MET A 71 8.09 13.99 14.05
N ASN A 72 6.81 13.60 14.09
CA ASN A 72 5.78 14.22 13.27
C ASN A 72 5.18 15.47 13.94
N GLY A 73 4.38 16.23 13.19
CA GLY A 73 3.69 17.43 13.72
C GLY A 73 2.67 17.16 14.84
N HIS A 74 2.40 15.89 15.17
CA HIS A 74 1.53 15.47 16.27
C HIS A 74 2.32 15.07 17.53
N GLY A 75 3.65 15.18 17.52
CA GLY A 75 4.50 14.83 18.66
C GLY A 75 4.78 13.33 18.82
N PHE A 76 4.60 12.54 17.77
CA PHE A 76 4.93 11.11 17.77
C PHE A 76 6.18 10.85 16.93
N PHE A 77 7.07 9.98 17.44
CA PHE A 77 8.17 9.45 16.64
C PHE A 77 7.67 8.33 15.73
N VAL A 78 7.80 8.53 14.42
CA VAL A 78 7.32 7.62 13.39
C VAL A 78 8.47 7.10 12.51
N PRO A 79 8.31 5.96 11.83
CA PRO A 79 9.29 5.48 10.87
C PRO A 79 9.55 6.49 9.74
N PRO A 80 10.79 6.55 9.19
CA PRO A 80 11.20 7.56 8.21
C PRO A 80 10.30 7.64 6.97
N TYR A 81 9.84 6.51 6.44
CA TYR A 81 9.02 6.48 5.22
C TYR A 81 7.69 7.24 5.37
N MET A 82 7.15 7.38 6.57
CA MET A 82 5.92 8.15 6.81
C MET A 82 6.14 9.66 6.67
N MET A 83 7.40 10.10 6.72
CA MET A 83 7.82 11.49 6.66
C MET A 83 8.52 11.84 5.34
N GLU A 84 8.50 10.94 4.35
CA GLU A 84 9.19 11.12 3.06
C GLU A 84 8.72 12.37 2.30
N ASN A 85 7.44 12.73 2.44
CA ASN A 85 6.88 13.95 1.83
C ASN A 85 7.33 15.24 2.54
N HIS A 86 7.74 15.15 3.80
CA HIS A 86 8.12 16.31 4.62
C HIS A 86 9.63 16.53 4.64
N TYR A 87 10.41 15.45 4.64
CA TYR A 87 11.88 15.49 4.69
C TYR A 87 12.51 14.56 3.65
N PRO A 88 12.24 14.75 2.34
CA PRO A 88 12.58 13.78 1.30
C PRO A 88 14.07 13.47 1.18
N ARG A 89 14.94 14.46 1.47
CA ARG A 89 16.39 14.27 1.44
C ARG A 89 16.89 13.49 2.65
N PHE A 90 16.43 13.87 3.84
CA PHE A 90 16.83 13.24 5.10
C PHE A 90 16.37 11.78 5.17
N VAL A 91 15.12 11.52 4.80
CA VAL A 91 14.56 10.15 4.76
C VAL A 91 15.33 9.27 3.76
N ARG A 92 15.72 9.82 2.61
CA ARG A 92 16.54 9.08 1.63
C ARG A 92 17.89 8.67 2.19
N GLN A 93 18.56 9.57 2.91
CA GLN A 93 19.83 9.25 3.56
C GLN A 93 19.65 8.10 4.57
N ILE A 94 18.62 8.15 5.41
CA ILE A 94 18.31 7.06 6.34
C ILE A 94 18.08 5.74 5.58
N HIS A 95 17.31 5.77 4.49
CA HIS A 95 17.05 4.57 3.69
C HIS A 95 18.31 3.97 3.04
N GLU A 96 19.31 4.79 2.71
CA GLU A 96 20.60 4.36 2.18
C GLU A 96 21.50 3.73 3.26
N GLU A 97 21.45 4.26 4.48
CA GLU A 97 22.28 3.83 5.60
C GLU A 97 21.68 2.65 6.39
N GLU A 98 20.38 2.72 6.70
CA GLU A 98 19.68 1.82 7.62
C GLU A 98 18.74 0.83 6.90
N GLY A 99 18.41 1.08 5.64
CA GLY A 99 17.39 0.36 4.88
C GLY A 99 16.01 1.02 4.92
N ASN A 100 15.10 0.54 4.06
CA ASN A 100 13.79 1.15 3.85
C ASN A 100 12.70 0.49 4.71
N PHE A 101 12.16 1.25 5.65
CA PHE A 101 11.12 0.81 6.58
C PHE A 101 9.75 0.58 5.95
N ASN A 102 9.52 1.01 4.70
CA ASN A 102 8.23 0.83 4.02
C ASN A 102 8.00 -0.64 3.63
N PRO A 103 7.02 -1.34 4.23
CA PRO A 103 6.67 -2.74 3.91
C PRO A 103 6.56 -3.05 2.43
N GLU A 104 5.98 -2.14 1.65
CA GLU A 104 5.73 -2.34 0.23
C GLU A 104 7.02 -2.41 -0.60
N VAL A 105 8.09 -1.76 -0.12
CA VAL A 105 9.39 -1.74 -0.80
C VAL A 105 10.08 -3.07 -0.62
N TRP A 106 10.19 -3.57 0.61
CA TRP A 106 10.90 -4.82 0.86
C TRP A 106 10.08 -6.08 0.58
N MET A 107 8.77 -5.96 0.40
CA MET A 107 7.97 -7.01 -0.26
C MET A 107 8.37 -7.22 -1.73
N LYS A 108 8.85 -6.18 -2.41
CA LYS A 108 9.32 -6.25 -3.81
C LYS A 108 10.82 -6.52 -3.90
N ASP A 109 11.59 -5.97 -2.97
CA ASP A 109 13.04 -6.11 -2.91
C ASP A 109 13.53 -6.30 -1.46
N ALA A 110 13.69 -7.57 -1.07
CA ALA A 110 14.12 -7.93 0.29
C ALA A 110 15.49 -7.37 0.68
N SER A 111 16.34 -6.96 -0.29
CA SER A 111 17.64 -6.35 0.01
C SER A 111 17.52 -4.95 0.62
N LYS A 112 16.38 -4.29 0.42
CA LYS A 112 16.08 -2.96 0.99
C LYS A 112 15.56 -3.03 2.41
N LYS A 113 15.37 -4.23 2.97
CA LYS A 113 14.82 -4.42 4.29
C LYS A 113 15.81 -3.96 5.37
N PRO A 114 15.39 -3.11 6.34
CA PRO A 114 16.26 -2.71 7.45
C PRO A 114 16.53 -3.91 8.37
N ALA A 115 17.75 -3.98 8.90
CA ALA A 115 18.24 -5.18 9.58
C ALA A 115 17.53 -5.48 10.92
N CYS A 116 16.87 -4.50 11.57
CA CYS A 116 16.11 -4.71 12.81
C CYS A 116 14.82 -5.49 12.57
N ILE A 117 14.28 -5.42 11.36
CA ILE A 117 13.01 -6.04 11.10
C ILE A 117 13.26 -7.54 10.87
N ASN A 118 13.28 -8.34 11.93
CA ASN A 118 13.25 -9.80 11.80
C ASN A 118 11.84 -10.35 11.48
N TRP A 119 10.92 -9.49 11.01
CA TRP A 119 9.56 -9.89 10.69
C TRP A 119 9.52 -10.66 9.36
N ASP A 120 9.16 -11.94 9.46
CA ASP A 120 8.86 -12.81 8.34
C ASP A 120 7.35 -12.71 8.05
N TYR A 121 7.01 -11.92 7.04
CA TYR A 121 5.62 -11.69 6.61
C TYR A 121 4.94 -12.97 6.11
N GLU A 122 5.70 -13.94 5.58
CA GLU A 122 5.15 -15.20 5.10
C GLU A 122 4.84 -16.15 6.25
N ALA A 123 5.71 -16.21 7.27
CA ALA A 123 5.51 -17.03 8.46
C ALA A 123 4.52 -16.42 9.47
N LYS A 124 4.37 -15.09 9.49
CA LYS A 124 3.50 -14.35 10.42
C LYS A 124 2.56 -13.42 9.68
N LYS A 125 1.71 -13.96 8.80
CA LYS A 125 0.48 -13.25 8.42
C LYS A 125 -0.24 -12.91 9.72
N PRO A 126 -0.54 -11.62 10.03
CA PRO A 126 -1.38 -11.32 11.16
C PRO A 126 -2.71 -12.01 10.88
N GLY A 127 -2.98 -13.09 11.62
CA GLY A 127 -4.30 -13.68 11.64
C GLY A 127 -5.27 -12.55 11.94
N VAL A 128 -6.29 -12.41 11.09
CA VAL A 128 -7.41 -11.47 11.26
C VAL A 128 -7.64 -11.27 12.75
N LEU A 129 -7.43 -10.04 13.23
CA LEU A 129 -7.58 -9.70 14.63
C LEU A 129 -9.05 -9.97 14.99
N THR A 130 -9.34 -11.14 15.57
CA THR A 130 -10.65 -11.40 16.16
C THR A 130 -10.70 -10.52 17.40
N ILE A 131 -11.31 -9.34 17.26
CA ILE A 131 -11.63 -8.49 18.40
C ILE A 131 -12.67 -9.26 19.22
N VAL A 132 -12.21 -9.97 20.25
CA VAL A 132 -13.10 -10.49 21.29
C VAL A 132 -13.44 -9.30 22.18
N THR A 133 -14.55 -8.62 21.87
CA THR A 133 -15.16 -7.69 22.82
C THR A 133 -15.71 -8.52 23.98
N ASN A 134 -15.00 -8.56 25.11
CA ASN A 134 -15.61 -8.94 26.37
C ASN A 134 -16.59 -7.82 26.76
N ARG A 135 -17.86 -7.99 26.38
CA ARG A 135 -18.96 -7.36 27.12
C ARG A 135 -19.01 -8.03 28.48
N HIS A 136 -18.35 -7.43 29.46
CA HIS A 136 -18.69 -7.67 30.85
C HIS A 136 -20.06 -7.02 31.06
N ASN A 137 -21.11 -7.84 31.02
CA ASN A 137 -22.40 -7.44 31.56
C ASN A 137 -22.18 -7.20 33.06
N SER A 138 -22.23 -5.95 33.46
CA SER A 138 -22.60 -5.56 34.81
C SER A 138 -24.08 -5.85 34.95
N ASP A 139 -24.42 -7.01 35.51
CA ASP A 139 -25.73 -7.24 36.11
C ASP A 139 -25.54 -7.16 37.63
N ASP A 140 -26.20 -6.15 38.18
CA ASP A 140 -26.40 -5.88 39.61
C ASP A 140 -27.30 -6.94 40.28
N ASP A 141 -27.37 -6.89 41.61
CA ASP A 141 -28.23 -7.62 42.56
C ASP A 141 -27.86 -9.11 42.81
N ASP A 142 -27.83 -9.65 44.03
CA ASP A 142 -28.51 -9.25 45.27
C ASP A 142 -27.76 -9.79 46.50
N SER A 143 -27.72 -9.00 47.56
CA SER A 143 -27.30 -9.41 48.90
C SER A 143 -28.47 -9.98 49.68
N GLU A 144 -28.39 -11.23 50.17
CA GLU A 144 -28.89 -11.64 51.50
C GLU A 144 -28.50 -13.09 51.87
N GLU A 145 -28.42 -13.30 53.19
CA GLU A 145 -28.55 -14.57 53.94
C GLU A 145 -27.29 -15.35 54.40
N SER A 146 -26.90 -15.02 55.65
CA SER A 146 -26.56 -15.90 56.79
C SER A 146 -26.02 -17.31 56.58
N LEU A 147 -24.88 -17.61 57.22
CA LEU A 147 -24.73 -18.66 58.26
C LEU A 147 -23.26 -18.86 58.67
N LYS A 148 -22.86 -18.26 59.80
CA LYS A 148 -22.33 -18.95 61.00
C LYS A 148 -21.75 -17.96 62.01
#